data_AF-W1RVD4-F1
#
_entry.id   AF-W1RVD4-F1
#
_cell.length_a   1.000
_cell.length_b   1.000
_cell.length_c   1.000
_cell.angle_alpha   90.00
_cell.angle_beta   90.00
_cell.angle_gamma   90.00
#
_symmetry.space_group_name_H-M   'P 1'
#
loop_
_entity.id
_entity.type
_entity.pdbx_description
1 polymer ?
#
loop_
_entity_poly.entity_id
_entity_poly.type
_entity_poly.pdbx_seq_one_letter_code
_entity_poly.pdbx_strand_id
1 'polypeptide(L)' 'MVPLDNCGRKATELLCNGRLKVHDGLSHEMATTHPERINADIIAFIEER' A
#
# COMPACT_ATOMS: atom_id res chain seq x y z
N MET A 1 9.07 -12.46 -0.12
CA MET A 1 9.07 -11.27 0.76
C MET A 1 9.68 -10.12 -0.03
N VAL A 2 9.04 -8.94 -0.07
CA VAL A 2 9.52 -7.74 -0.78
C VAL A 2 9.91 -6.66 0.26
N PRO A 3 11.17 -6.18 0.30
CA PRO A 3 11.59 -5.19 1.30
C PRO A 3 10.95 -3.80 1.08
N LEU A 4 10.31 -3.25 2.11
CA LEU A 4 9.58 -1.97 2.02
C LEU A 4 10.49 -0.78 1.64
N ASP A 5 11.66 -0.67 2.27
CA ASP A 5 12.55 0.48 2.11
C ASP A 5 13.23 0.53 0.74
N ASN A 6 13.51 -0.63 0.15
CA ASN A 6 14.12 -0.71 -1.18
C ASN A 6 13.11 -0.69 -2.34
N CYS A 7 11.81 -0.77 -2.03
CA CYS A 7 10.74 -0.79 -3.02
C CYS A 7 9.73 0.33 -2.75
N GLY A 8 8.75 0.08 -1.89
CA GLY A 8 7.61 0.98 -1.66
C GLY A 8 8.02 2.42 -1.34
N ARG A 9 8.99 2.64 -0.43
CA ARG A 9 9.45 3.99 -0.07
C ARG A 9 10.09 4.73 -1.25
N LYS A 10 11.03 4.08 -1.95
CA LYS A 10 11.70 4.65 -3.13
C LYS A 10 10.71 4.95 -4.27
N ALA A 11 9.74 4.07 -4.50
CA ALA A 11 8.73 4.30 -5.54
C ALA A 11 7.89 5.57 -5.25
N THR A 12 7.52 5.80 -4.00
CA THR A 12 6.75 7.00 -3.62
C THR A 12 7.56 8.28 -3.78
N GLU A 13 8.87 8.27 -3.52
CA GLU A 13 9.74 9.43 -3.74
C GLU A 13 9.85 9.81 -5.24
N LEU A 14 9.73 8.84 -6.15
CA LEU A 14 9.84 9.07 -7.59
C LEU A 14 8.54 9.56 -8.24
N LEU A 15 7.38 9.32 -7.61
CA LEU A 15 6.07 9.65 -8.16
C LEU A 15 5.62 11.03 -7.65
N CYS A 16 5.43 11.99 -8.56
CA CYS A 16 5.02 13.37 -8.23
C CYS A 16 3.77 13.46 -7.33
N ASN A 17 2.80 12.57 -7.55
CA ASN A 17 1.58 12.45 -6.74
C ASN A 17 1.51 11.10 -6.00
N GLY A 18 2.67 10.50 -5.70
CA GLY A 18 2.76 9.22 -5.00
C GLY A 18 2.23 9.34 -3.58
N ARG A 19 1.40 8.37 -3.18
CA ARG A 19 0.95 8.20 -1.78
C ARG A 19 1.41 6.84 -1.28
N LEU A 20 1.89 6.78 -0.04
CA LEU A 20 2.32 5.54 0.60
C LEU A 20 1.51 5.31 1.89
N LYS A 21 0.81 4.18 1.94
CA LYS A 21 0.19 3.68 3.17
C LYS A 21 0.88 2.39 3.58
N VAL A 22 1.45 2.38 4.78
CA VAL A 22 2.15 1.21 5.34
C VAL A 22 1.23 0.53 6.35
N HIS A 23 1.19 -0.80 6.31
CA HIS A 23 0.45 -1.59 7.28
C HIS A 23 1.42 -2.42 8.12
N ASP A 24 1.72 -1.93 9.32
CA ASP A 24 2.67 -2.58 10.22
C ASP A 24 2.21 -3.99 10.61
N GLY A 25 3.16 -4.92 10.59
CA GLY A 25 2.92 -6.32 10.97
C GLY A 25 2.22 -7.17 9.90
N LEU A 26 1.76 -6.60 8.79
CA LEU A 26 1.20 -7.38 7.68
C LEU A 26 2.32 -7.95 6.79
N SER A 27 2.12 -9.19 6.34
CA SER A 27 3.03 -9.85 5.40
C SER A 27 2.83 -9.34 3.96
N HIS A 28 3.66 -9.82 3.03
CA HIS A 28 3.50 -9.50 1.61
C HIS A 28 2.15 -9.95 1.03
N GLU A 29 1.51 -10.98 1.61
CA GLU A 29 0.24 -11.56 1.16
C GLU A 29 -0.99 -10.88 1.80
N MET A 30 -0.84 -9.63 2.24
CA MET A 30 -1.88 -8.85 2.94
C MET A 30 -3.19 -8.73 2.18
N ALA A 31 -3.17 -8.74 0.85
CA ALA A 31 -4.38 -8.69 0.02
C ALA A 31 -5.24 -9.96 0.17
N THR A 32 -4.63 -11.11 0.48
CA THR A 32 -5.35 -12.38 0.70
C THR A 32 -5.69 -12.60 2.16
N THR A 33 -4.79 -12.24 3.08
CA THR A 33 -4.97 -12.48 4.52
C THR A 33 -5.86 -11.44 5.19
N HIS A 34 -5.93 -10.22 4.66
CA HIS A 34 -6.70 -9.10 5.22
C HIS A 34 -7.50 -8.36 4.12
N PRO A 35 -8.32 -9.07 3.33
CA PRO A 35 -8.96 -8.51 2.13
C PRO A 35 -9.86 -7.32 2.46
N GLU A 36 -10.62 -7.37 3.56
CA GLU A 36 -11.50 -6.28 3.97
C GLU A 36 -10.74 -4.96 4.19
N ARG A 37 -9.57 -5.03 4.84
CA ARG A 37 -8.75 -3.85 5.12
C ARG A 37 -8.15 -3.26 3.85
N ILE A 38 -7.66 -4.12 2.96
CA ILE A 38 -7.02 -3.67 1.71
C ILE A 38 -8.06 -3.15 0.71
N ASN A 39 -9.20 -3.83 0.59
CA ASN A 39 -10.28 -3.41 -0.29
C ASN A 39 -10.87 -2.06 0.13
N ALA A 40 -11.05 -1.82 1.43
CA ALA A 40 -11.50 -0.52 1.94
C ALA A 40 -10.56 0.62 1.54
N ASP A 41 -9.24 0.39 1.63
CA ASP A 41 -8.23 1.39 1.26
C ASP A 41 -8.20 1.68 -0.24
N ILE A 42 -8.40 0.66 -1.07
CA ILE A 42 -8.51 0.80 -2.53
C ILE A 42 -9.77 1.60 -2.89
N ILE A 43 -10.91 1.30 -2.27
CA ILE A 43 -12.17 2.03 -2.50
C ILE A 43 -11.99 3.50 -2.12
N ALA A 44 -11.48 3.78 -0.92
CA ALA A 44 -11.22 5.14 -0.47
C ALA A 44 -10.30 5.91 -1.44
N PHE A 45 -9.23 5.28 -1.93
CA PHE A 45 -8.33 5.89 -2.91
C PHE A 45 -9.05 6.26 -4.23
N ILE A 46 -10.00 5.43 -4.67
CA ILE A 46 -10.77 5.66 -5.90
C ILE A 46 -11.83 6.75 -5.72
N GLU A 47 -12.46 6.82 -4.55
CA GLU A 47 -13.53 7.78 -4.23
C GLU A 47 -13.00 9.19 -3.92
N GLU A 48 -11.76 9.33 -3.43
CA GLU A 48 -11.10 10.61 -3.17
C GLU A 48 -10.73 11.42 -4.44
N ARG A 49 -11.21 11.03 -5.62
CA ARG A 49 -10.90 11.66 -6.92
C ARG A 49 -11.77 12.87 -7.24
#